data_AF-A0AAD5J9V3-F1
#
_entry.id   AF-A0AAD5J9V3-F1
#
_cell.length_a   1.000
_cell.length_b   1.000
_cell.length_c   1.000
_cell.angle_alpha   90.00
_cell.angle_beta   90.00
_cell.angle_gamma   90.00
#
_symmetry.space_group_name_H-M   'P 1'
#
loop_
_entity.id
_entity.type
_entity.pdbx_description
1 polymer ?
#
loop_
_entity_poly.entity_id
_entity_poly.type
_entity_poly.pdbx_seq_one_letter_code
_entity_poly.pdbx_strand_id
1 'polypeptide(L)'
;MRLDFVVDKTLHGPGLFVRSLGWVGLGWVKKLDVRKNQSDGGVKLRQPPSAEVPARRVVPITSPAAQNPRVSMSFKKMAIPKSSSSSSNRDAEDKSQPLIPGLPEEISERCLLYLPYPYQALVRSVSSSWNRAITDPGFVVARKSLSLSLPYLFVFAFQNSTDRIQWQALDPRSGRWFVLPPMPCSKVVCPSCACASLPRQGKLFVLGGMRSDTGAAMQTTFVYRSSTNQWSEASPMKTARSYLTAGNVNGKIMAVGGCGADGIEMVTAVECYNPNNDTWTEVSKLRTELSKYDSAVVGSSMYVTEGWTWPFMFSPRGTVYDAKTDRWHLMRAGLKEGWTGISVVLDETLFVISEHGDCLMKWYIPDLDTWQCVGGDRFPCETVRRPFAVSGLEGRIYVVASNLNVAVGRIYQNQNGAFCVEWKVMGAPKAFKGLSPSSCQVLFA
;
A
#
# COMPACT_ATOMS: atom_id res chain seq x y z
N MET A 1 16.13 28.48 23.83
CA MET A 1 16.30 27.20 24.56
C MET A 1 17.37 26.39 23.84
N ARG A 2 18.51 26.16 24.50
CA ARG A 2 19.54 25.21 24.05
C ARG A 2 19.00 23.80 24.30
N LEU A 3 19.03 22.95 23.28
CA LEU A 3 18.89 21.51 23.43
C LEU A 3 20.28 20.91 23.17
N ASP A 4 20.88 20.40 24.22
CA ASP A 4 22.13 19.64 24.18
C ASP A 4 21.84 18.25 23.61
N PHE A 5 22.63 17.86 22.60
CA PHE A 5 22.61 16.49 22.07
C PHE A 5 23.49 15.60 22.93
N VAL A 6 22.88 14.61 23.58
CA VAL A 6 23.61 13.47 24.15
C VAL A 6 23.97 12.55 22.98
N VAL A 7 25.25 12.56 22.61
CA VAL A 7 25.82 11.56 21.69
C VAL A 7 26.22 10.35 22.54
N ASP A 8 25.47 9.27 22.43
CA ASP A 8 25.89 7.99 23.01
C ASP A 8 26.93 7.34 22.07
N LYS A 9 28.19 7.36 22.51
CA LYS A 9 29.33 6.70 21.85
C LYS A 9 29.63 5.39 22.56
N THR A 10 29.08 4.28 22.08
CA THR A 10 29.69 2.97 22.30
C THR A 10 29.43 2.04 21.12
N LEU A 11 30.46 1.84 20.29
CA LEU A 11 30.90 0.54 19.75
C LEU A 11 32.10 0.79 18.81
N HIS A 12 33.28 0.38 19.27
CA HIS A 12 34.52 0.36 18.49
C HIS A 12 34.57 -0.86 17.55
N GLY A 13 34.90 -0.65 16.28
CA GLY A 13 35.27 -1.69 15.31
C GLY A 13 35.36 -1.09 13.89
N PRO A 14 36.40 -1.41 13.08
CA PRO A 14 36.66 -0.71 11.83
C PRO A 14 35.77 -1.26 10.71
N GLY A 15 34.91 -0.41 10.18
CA GLY A 15 34.06 -0.73 9.04
C GLY A 15 33.20 0.47 8.70
N LEU A 16 33.71 1.35 7.83
CA LEU A 16 32.88 2.39 7.22
C LEU A 16 31.75 1.71 6.43
N PHE A 17 30.53 1.79 6.94
CA PHE A 17 29.31 1.53 6.16
C PHE A 17 28.53 2.83 6.03
N VAL A 18 28.52 3.38 4.82
CA VAL A 18 27.55 4.39 4.40
C VAL A 18 26.24 3.65 4.12
N ARG A 19 25.19 3.90 4.93
CA ARG A 19 23.82 3.43 4.64
C ARG A 19 22.87 4.63 4.65
N SER A 20 22.24 4.84 3.49
CA SER A 20 21.24 5.85 3.12
C SER A 20 21.40 7.24 3.77
N LEU A 21 22.43 7.97 3.36
CA LEU A 21 22.32 9.42 3.26
C LEU A 21 21.54 9.72 1.97
N GLY A 22 20.48 10.52 2.08
CA GLY A 22 19.89 11.15 0.91
C GLY A 22 21.00 11.87 0.14
N TRP A 23 20.97 11.72 -1.18
CA TRP A 23 21.99 12.26 -2.08
C TRP A 23 22.14 13.78 -1.90
N VAL A 24 23.26 14.20 -1.31
CA VAL A 24 23.64 15.62 -1.20
C VAL A 24 24.13 16.07 -2.57
N GLY A 25 23.29 16.82 -3.31
CA GLY A 25 23.72 17.58 -4.48
C GLY A 25 24.68 18.70 -4.04
N LEU A 26 25.92 18.63 -4.51
CA LEU A 26 26.92 19.68 -4.34
C LEU A 26 26.51 20.96 -5.06
N GLY A 27 26.25 22.02 -4.30
CA GLY A 27 26.10 23.39 -4.78
C GLY A 27 26.95 24.32 -3.91
N TRP A 28 27.90 25.01 -4.53
CA TRP A 28 28.87 25.90 -3.91
C TRP A 28 28.23 27.00 -3.05
N VAL A 29 28.72 27.22 -1.83
CA VAL A 29 28.42 28.42 -1.03
C VAL A 29 29.72 29.12 -0.64
N LYS A 30 29.89 30.35 -1.17
CA LYS A 30 30.89 31.32 -0.72
C LYS A 30 30.68 31.61 0.78
N LYS A 31 31.76 31.45 1.53
CA LYS A 31 31.85 31.71 2.97
C LYS A 31 31.57 33.19 3.25
N LEU A 32 30.46 33.49 3.93
CA LEU A 32 30.17 34.80 4.53
C LEU A 32 30.23 34.61 6.05
N ASP A 33 31.25 35.22 6.65
CA ASP A 33 31.43 35.28 8.11
C ASP A 33 30.38 36.21 8.72
N VAL A 34 29.61 35.71 9.69
CA VAL A 34 28.71 36.54 10.50
C VAL A 34 28.96 36.27 11.98
N ARG A 35 29.45 37.31 12.67
CA ARG A 35 29.69 37.39 14.11
C ARG A 35 28.38 37.28 14.89
N LYS A 36 28.40 36.50 15.98
CA LYS A 36 27.38 36.45 17.04
C LYS A 36 27.29 37.80 17.76
N ASN A 37 26.07 38.27 18.01
CA ASN A 37 25.75 39.08 19.18
C ASN A 37 24.41 38.62 19.78
N GLN A 38 24.44 38.35 21.09
CA GLN A 38 23.30 38.05 21.95
C GLN A 38 22.57 39.35 22.32
N SER A 39 21.24 39.28 22.45
CA SER A 39 20.52 40.06 23.48
C SER A 39 19.16 39.42 23.80
N ASP A 40 18.89 39.37 25.10
CA ASP A 40 17.69 38.88 25.77
C ASP A 40 16.47 39.77 25.54
N GLY A 41 15.28 39.17 25.67
CA GLY A 41 14.02 39.91 25.77
C GLY A 41 12.80 38.98 25.91
N GLY A 42 12.43 38.65 27.14
CA GLY A 42 11.21 37.89 27.45
C GLY A 42 9.94 38.73 27.37
N VAL A 43 8.82 38.12 26.94
CA VAL A 43 7.49 38.72 26.98
C VAL A 43 6.47 37.73 27.56
N LYS A 44 5.68 38.24 28.52
CA LYS A 44 4.63 37.59 29.33
C LYS A 44 3.40 37.18 28.48
N LEU A 45 2.88 35.99 28.78
CA LEU A 45 1.58 35.47 28.32
C LEU A 45 0.41 36.13 29.07
N ARG A 46 -0.64 36.54 28.35
CA ARG A 46 -1.97 36.89 28.90
C ARG A 46 -2.98 35.79 28.54
N GLN A 47 -3.75 35.34 29.52
CA GLN A 47 -4.89 34.42 29.38
C GLN A 47 -6.12 35.15 28.80
N PRO A 48 -6.97 34.48 28.00
CA PRO A 48 -8.30 34.97 27.64
C PRO A 48 -9.38 34.52 28.66
N PRO A 49 -10.48 35.27 28.82
CA PRO A 49 -11.54 34.94 29.77
C PRO A 49 -12.53 33.89 29.22
N SER A 50 -13.10 33.17 30.17
CA SER A 50 -14.16 32.15 30.09
C SER A 50 -15.49 32.67 29.53
N ALA A 51 -16.09 31.92 28.60
CA ALA A 51 -17.46 32.14 28.13
C ALA A 51 -18.34 30.92 28.45
N GLU A 52 -19.46 31.20 29.13
CA GLU A 52 -20.48 30.25 29.57
C GLU A 52 -21.33 29.72 28.40
N VAL A 53 -21.74 28.45 28.51
CA VAL A 53 -22.58 27.73 27.54
C VAL A 53 -24.01 27.63 28.09
N PRO A 54 -25.06 28.04 27.35
CA PRO A 54 -26.43 27.72 27.72
C PRO A 54 -26.88 26.38 27.13
N ALA A 55 -27.46 25.55 28.00
CA ALA A 55 -28.03 24.24 27.68
C ALA A 55 -29.24 24.34 26.73
N ARG A 56 -29.35 23.39 25.77
CA ARG A 56 -30.61 23.14 25.05
C ARG A 56 -30.95 21.65 24.94
N ARG A 57 -32.25 21.44 25.18
CA ARG A 57 -33.08 20.24 25.26
C ARG A 57 -32.78 19.12 24.26
N VAL A 58 -32.75 17.91 24.81
CA VAL A 58 -32.83 16.62 24.13
C VAL A 58 -34.29 16.33 23.77
N VAL A 59 -34.54 15.93 22.51
CA VAL A 59 -35.82 15.34 22.06
C VAL A 59 -35.50 13.93 21.53
N PRO A 60 -36.19 12.87 21.99
CA PRO A 60 -35.88 11.50 21.59
C PRO A 60 -36.49 11.18 20.21
N ILE A 61 -35.68 10.63 19.30
CA ILE A 61 -36.14 10.07 18.03
C ILE A 61 -36.08 8.54 18.12
N THR A 62 -37.24 7.93 17.98
CA THR A 62 -37.49 6.49 17.91
C THR A 62 -37.05 5.90 16.57
N SER A 63 -36.39 4.75 16.61
CA SER A 63 -35.89 3.99 15.44
C SER A 63 -36.94 2.98 14.94
N PRO A 64 -37.18 2.85 13.62
CA PRO A 64 -37.84 1.68 13.05
C PRO A 64 -36.84 0.67 12.46
N ALA A 65 -37.05 -0.60 12.81
CA ALA A 65 -36.31 -1.77 12.35
C ALA A 65 -36.41 -1.97 10.82
N ALA A 66 -35.28 -2.30 10.18
CA ALA A 66 -35.21 -2.71 8.78
C ALA A 66 -34.92 -4.21 8.68
N GLN A 67 -35.82 -4.90 7.98
CA GLN A 67 -35.81 -6.33 7.66
C GLN A 67 -34.79 -6.66 6.56
N ASN A 68 -34.07 -7.77 6.71
CA ASN A 68 -33.18 -8.32 5.67
C ASN A 68 -33.95 -9.23 4.69
N PRO A 69 -33.95 -8.98 3.38
CA PRO A 69 -34.41 -9.97 2.41
C PRO A 69 -33.25 -10.91 1.99
N ARG A 70 -33.52 -12.23 2.10
CA ARG A 70 -32.68 -13.31 1.57
C ARG A 70 -32.79 -13.33 0.03
N VAL A 71 -31.66 -13.24 -0.68
CA VAL A 71 -31.61 -13.44 -2.13
C VAL A 71 -31.21 -14.90 -2.42
N SER A 72 -32.12 -15.64 -3.06
CA SER A 72 -31.90 -16.96 -3.66
C SER A 72 -31.42 -16.77 -5.10
N MET A 73 -30.28 -17.36 -5.48
CA MET A 73 -29.82 -17.41 -6.88
C MET A 73 -30.08 -18.78 -7.48
N SER A 74 -30.86 -18.81 -8.57
CA SER A 74 -31.12 -19.98 -9.41
C SER A 74 -30.27 -19.91 -10.68
N PHE A 75 -29.46 -20.93 -10.97
CA PHE A 75 -28.71 -21.06 -12.21
C PHE A 75 -29.47 -21.94 -13.21
N LYS A 76 -29.80 -21.41 -14.40
CA LYS A 76 -30.27 -22.20 -15.55
C LYS A 76 -29.07 -22.53 -16.46
N LYS A 77 -28.83 -23.82 -16.74
CA LYS A 77 -27.88 -24.27 -17.78
C LYS A 77 -28.48 -24.03 -19.18
N MET A 78 -27.70 -23.44 -20.09
CA MET A 78 -27.96 -23.47 -21.54
C MET A 78 -27.42 -24.78 -22.13
N ALA A 79 -28.18 -25.40 -23.02
CA ALA A 79 -27.81 -26.61 -23.75
C ALA A 79 -27.37 -26.27 -25.20
N ILE A 80 -26.36 -26.98 -25.71
CA ILE A 80 -25.94 -26.99 -27.13
C ILE A 80 -25.95 -28.46 -27.62
N PRO A 81 -26.34 -28.74 -28.88
CA PRO A 81 -26.67 -30.11 -29.32
C PRO A 81 -25.44 -30.96 -29.67
N LYS A 82 -25.60 -32.29 -29.51
CA LYS A 82 -24.61 -33.32 -29.84
C LYS A 82 -24.58 -33.62 -31.34
N SER A 83 -23.38 -33.70 -31.93
CA SER A 83 -23.13 -34.41 -33.18
C SER A 83 -22.36 -35.71 -32.90
N SER A 84 -22.84 -36.80 -33.48
CA SER A 84 -22.36 -38.17 -33.33
C SER A 84 -21.16 -38.48 -34.22
N SER A 85 -20.14 -39.14 -33.67
CA SER A 85 -19.30 -40.09 -34.42
C SER A 85 -18.63 -41.07 -33.46
N SER A 86 -18.86 -42.36 -33.69
CA SER A 86 -18.36 -43.51 -32.96
C SER A 86 -17.00 -43.97 -33.48
N SER A 87 -15.99 -44.14 -32.60
CA SER A 87 -15.03 -45.25 -32.70
C SER A 87 -14.10 -45.31 -31.48
N SER A 88 -13.89 -46.55 -31.00
CA SER A 88 -12.92 -47.03 -30.00
C SER A 88 -13.33 -46.97 -28.51
N ASN A 89 -13.98 -48.04 -28.08
CA ASN A 89 -14.19 -48.42 -26.68
C ASN A 89 -12.85 -48.84 -26.02
N ARG A 90 -12.01 -47.87 -25.61
CA ARG A 90 -10.96 -48.06 -24.59
C ARG A 90 -10.81 -46.90 -23.58
N ASP A 91 -11.57 -45.81 -23.70
CA ASP A 91 -11.41 -44.62 -22.85
C ASP A 91 -12.63 -44.32 -21.93
N ALA A 92 -13.55 -45.27 -21.79
CA ALA A 92 -14.80 -45.08 -21.05
C ALA A 92 -14.70 -45.48 -19.55
N GLU A 93 -13.60 -45.15 -18.87
CA GLU A 93 -13.52 -45.31 -17.41
C GLU A 93 -12.50 -44.40 -16.69
N ASP A 94 -12.24 -43.17 -17.16
CA ASP A 94 -11.79 -42.12 -16.23
C ASP A 94 -13.02 -41.63 -15.45
N LYS A 95 -13.52 -42.47 -14.54
CA LYS A 95 -14.47 -42.05 -13.51
C LYS A 95 -13.76 -40.93 -12.75
N SER A 96 -14.05 -39.69 -13.10
CA SER A 96 -13.55 -38.49 -12.43
C SER A 96 -13.70 -38.70 -10.93
N GLN A 97 -12.60 -38.97 -10.24
CA GLN A 97 -12.67 -39.23 -8.81
C GLN A 97 -13.38 -38.05 -8.17
N PRO A 98 -14.43 -38.30 -7.35
CA PRO A 98 -15.20 -37.22 -6.72
C PRO A 98 -14.23 -36.33 -5.95
N LEU A 99 -14.36 -35.01 -6.12
CA LEU A 99 -13.47 -34.04 -5.49
C LEU A 99 -13.35 -34.31 -3.99
N ILE A 100 -14.47 -34.40 -3.29
CA ILE A 100 -14.51 -34.80 -1.89
C ILE A 100 -15.38 -36.05 -1.77
N PRO A 101 -14.82 -37.21 -1.34
CA PRO A 101 -15.60 -38.43 -1.18
C PRO A 101 -16.82 -38.20 -0.27
N GLY A 102 -18.00 -38.61 -0.74
CA GLY A 102 -19.25 -38.47 -0.01
C GLY A 102 -19.95 -37.11 -0.14
N LEU A 103 -19.40 -36.15 -0.89
CA LEU A 103 -20.07 -34.88 -1.20
C LEU A 103 -20.45 -34.79 -2.68
N PRO A 104 -21.60 -34.15 -3.01
CA PRO A 104 -21.90 -33.74 -4.38
C PRO A 104 -20.79 -32.85 -4.96
N GLU A 105 -20.62 -32.87 -6.29
CA GLU A 105 -19.57 -32.11 -6.98
C GLU A 105 -19.70 -30.61 -6.73
N GLU A 106 -20.91 -30.06 -6.80
CA GLU A 106 -21.16 -28.63 -6.60
C GLU A 106 -20.85 -28.16 -5.17
N ILE A 107 -21.07 -29.02 -4.18
CA ILE A 107 -20.73 -28.74 -2.78
C ILE A 107 -19.22 -28.84 -2.58
N SER A 108 -18.58 -29.82 -3.21
CA SER A 108 -17.13 -29.98 -3.18
C SER A 108 -16.42 -28.77 -3.77
N GLU A 109 -16.86 -28.28 -4.94
CA GLU A 109 -16.35 -27.06 -5.56
C GLU A 109 -16.53 -25.85 -4.65
N ARG A 110 -17.70 -25.68 -4.01
CA ARG A 110 -17.92 -24.61 -3.03
C ARG A 110 -16.95 -24.69 -1.85
N CYS A 111 -16.72 -25.88 -1.29
CA CYS A 111 -15.74 -26.06 -0.23
C CYS A 111 -14.35 -25.59 -0.66
N LEU A 112 -13.92 -25.95 -1.87
CA LEU A 112 -12.63 -25.50 -2.43
C LEU A 112 -12.59 -23.98 -2.66
N LEU A 113 -13.70 -23.37 -3.06
CA LEU A 113 -13.81 -21.92 -3.24
C LEU A 113 -13.61 -21.15 -1.93
N TYR A 114 -14.13 -21.67 -0.81
CA TYR A 114 -13.99 -21.03 0.51
C TYR A 114 -12.62 -21.27 1.20
N LEU A 115 -11.73 -22.07 0.61
CA LEU A 115 -10.38 -22.23 1.15
C LEU A 115 -9.62 -20.90 1.05
N PRO A 116 -9.02 -20.42 2.17
CA PRO A 116 -8.24 -19.19 2.15
C PRO A 116 -7.13 -19.23 1.10
N TYR A 117 -6.85 -18.11 0.43
CA TYR A 117 -5.86 -18.07 -0.65
C TYR A 117 -4.45 -18.61 -0.32
N PRO A 118 -3.93 -18.57 0.94
CA PRO A 118 -2.58 -19.08 1.20
C PRO A 118 -2.49 -20.59 0.99
N TYR A 119 -3.61 -21.30 1.15
CA TYR A 119 -3.66 -22.75 1.00
C TYR A 119 -3.79 -23.20 -0.44
N GLN A 120 -3.99 -22.30 -1.41
CA GLN A 120 -4.20 -22.66 -2.83
C GLN A 120 -3.06 -23.51 -3.40
N ALA A 121 -1.81 -23.23 -3.03
CA ALA A 121 -0.67 -24.04 -3.46
C ALA A 121 -0.74 -25.48 -2.89
N LEU A 122 -1.11 -25.61 -1.62
CA LEU A 122 -1.27 -26.91 -0.95
C LEU A 122 -2.47 -27.70 -1.49
N VAL A 123 -3.57 -27.02 -1.79
CA VAL A 123 -4.78 -27.60 -2.41
C VAL A 123 -4.46 -28.26 -3.74
N ARG A 124 -3.56 -27.66 -4.55
CA ARG A 124 -3.09 -28.27 -5.82
C ARG A 124 -2.39 -29.61 -5.60
N SER A 125 -1.80 -29.82 -4.43
CA SER A 125 -1.01 -31.03 -4.12
C SER A 125 -1.83 -32.18 -3.54
N VAL A 126 -3.10 -31.95 -3.18
CA VAL A 126 -3.96 -32.97 -2.55
C VAL A 126 -4.30 -34.10 -3.52
N SER A 127 -4.71 -33.78 -4.75
CA SER A 127 -5.01 -34.76 -5.80
C SER A 127 -4.99 -34.13 -7.20
N SER A 128 -4.87 -34.97 -8.24
CA SER A 128 -4.99 -34.54 -9.64
C SER A 128 -6.36 -33.93 -9.95
N SER A 129 -7.45 -34.49 -9.38
CA SER A 129 -8.80 -33.95 -9.51
C SER A 129 -8.93 -32.54 -8.91
N TRP A 130 -8.36 -32.31 -7.73
CA TRP A 130 -8.35 -30.97 -7.11
C TRP A 130 -7.55 -29.99 -7.95
N ASN A 131 -6.38 -30.40 -8.42
CA ASN A 131 -5.54 -29.57 -9.28
C ASN A 131 -6.26 -29.19 -10.59
N ARG A 132 -7.00 -30.13 -11.20
CA ARG A 132 -7.81 -29.87 -12.38
C ARG A 132 -8.93 -28.86 -12.09
N ALA A 133 -9.68 -29.07 -11.01
CA ALA A 133 -10.80 -28.20 -10.63
C ALA A 133 -10.35 -26.75 -10.35
N ILE A 134 -9.28 -26.54 -9.59
CA ILE A 134 -8.81 -25.18 -9.24
C ILE A 134 -8.09 -24.46 -10.39
N THR A 135 -7.65 -25.19 -11.40
CA THR A 135 -7.02 -24.64 -12.62
C THR A 135 -8.07 -24.33 -13.68
N ASP A 136 -9.29 -24.85 -13.53
CA ASP A 136 -10.40 -24.60 -14.43
C ASP A 136 -10.73 -23.08 -14.50
N PRO A 137 -10.89 -22.50 -15.71
CA PRO A 137 -11.24 -21.09 -15.87
C PRO A 137 -12.56 -20.73 -15.17
N GLY A 138 -13.55 -21.63 -15.17
CA GLY A 138 -14.83 -21.45 -14.48
C GLY A 138 -14.64 -21.33 -12.97
N PHE A 139 -13.78 -22.16 -12.37
CA PHE A 139 -13.42 -22.05 -10.95
C PHE A 139 -12.73 -20.72 -10.64
N VAL A 140 -11.81 -20.25 -11.49
CA VAL A 140 -11.13 -18.95 -11.30
C VAL A 140 -12.12 -17.78 -11.37
N VAL A 141 -13.06 -17.83 -12.32
CA VAL A 141 -14.14 -16.82 -12.44
C VAL A 141 -15.06 -16.88 -11.23
N ALA A 142 -15.46 -18.08 -10.81
CA ALA A 142 -16.29 -18.28 -9.62
C ALA A 142 -15.58 -17.78 -8.37
N ARG A 143 -14.28 -18.04 -8.19
CA ARG A 143 -13.49 -17.54 -7.07
C ARG A 143 -13.39 -16.02 -7.08
N LYS A 144 -13.24 -15.42 -8.26
CA LYS A 144 -13.24 -13.96 -8.43
C LYS A 144 -14.60 -13.35 -8.05
N SER A 145 -15.71 -14.04 -8.29
CA SER A 145 -17.06 -13.57 -7.94
C SER A 145 -17.49 -13.90 -6.50
N LEU A 146 -17.02 -15.01 -5.94
CA LEU A 146 -17.33 -15.50 -4.59
C LEU A 146 -16.56 -14.84 -3.47
N SER A 147 -15.62 -13.93 -3.78
CA SER A 147 -14.81 -13.10 -2.87
C SER A 147 -13.42 -13.71 -2.53
N LEU A 148 -12.28 -12.99 -2.49
CA LEU A 148 -12.02 -11.57 -2.27
C LEU A 148 -12.83 -10.97 -1.10
N SER A 149 -13.18 -11.75 -0.08
CA SER A 149 -14.04 -11.24 1.02
C SER A 149 -13.25 -10.61 2.15
N LEU A 150 -11.98 -10.97 2.24
CA LEU A 150 -11.20 -10.72 3.44
C LEU A 150 -9.98 -9.89 3.10
N PRO A 151 -9.78 -8.76 3.81
CA PRO A 151 -8.59 -7.95 3.62
C PRO A 151 -7.38 -8.65 4.25
N TYR A 152 -6.36 -8.88 3.44
CA TYR A 152 -5.04 -9.30 3.87
C TYR A 152 -4.04 -8.18 3.62
N LEU A 153 -3.12 -8.01 4.56
CA LEU A 153 -2.03 -7.05 4.43
C LEU A 153 -0.83 -7.73 3.79
N PHE A 154 -0.51 -7.37 2.55
CA PHE A 154 0.68 -7.82 1.85
C PHE A 154 1.82 -6.85 2.11
N VAL A 155 2.97 -7.36 2.50
CA VAL A 155 4.15 -6.58 2.84
C VAL A 155 5.33 -7.02 1.99
N PHE A 156 5.93 -6.05 1.32
CA PHE A 156 7.20 -6.20 0.64
C PHE A 156 8.32 -5.82 1.59
N ALA A 157 9.27 -6.73 1.79
CA ALA A 157 10.37 -6.51 2.71
C ALA A 157 11.69 -7.03 2.16
N PHE A 158 12.80 -6.50 2.67
CA PHE A 158 14.15 -6.95 2.36
C PHE A 158 14.87 -7.39 3.63
N GLN A 159 15.70 -8.41 3.51
CA GLN A 159 16.55 -8.87 4.59
C GLN A 159 17.82 -8.01 4.66
N ASN A 160 18.00 -7.26 5.75
CA ASN A 160 19.08 -6.28 5.92
C ASN A 160 20.52 -6.83 5.75
N SER A 161 20.71 -8.13 5.90
CA SER A 161 22.02 -8.80 5.80
C SER A 161 22.33 -9.38 4.43
N THR A 162 21.32 -9.62 3.58
CA THR A 162 21.50 -10.33 2.30
C THR A 162 20.86 -9.61 1.12
N ASP A 163 20.15 -8.51 1.38
CA ASP A 163 19.32 -7.76 0.43
C ASP A 163 18.31 -8.64 -0.34
N ARG A 164 18.01 -9.83 0.20
CA ARG A 164 16.98 -10.70 -0.35
C ARG A 164 15.63 -10.09 -0.11
N ILE A 165 14.87 -9.94 -1.19
CA ILE A 165 13.49 -9.50 -1.14
C ILE A 165 12.56 -10.67 -0.80
N GLN A 166 11.48 -10.37 -0.08
CA GLN A 166 10.45 -11.32 0.25
C GLN A 166 9.10 -10.63 0.34
N TRP A 167 8.06 -11.32 -0.12
CA TRP A 167 6.68 -10.94 0.12
C TRP A 167 6.08 -11.79 1.23
N GLN A 168 5.47 -11.11 2.19
CA GLN A 168 4.74 -11.70 3.30
C GLN A 168 3.29 -11.22 3.23
N ALA A 169 2.37 -12.01 3.75
CA ALA A 169 1.01 -11.57 3.94
C ALA A 169 0.49 -11.92 5.33
N LEU A 170 -0.16 -10.95 5.96
CA LEU A 170 -0.77 -11.07 7.27
C LEU A 170 -2.27 -11.18 7.12
N ASP A 171 -2.87 -12.20 7.73
CA ASP A 171 -4.30 -12.23 8.05
C ASP A 171 -4.54 -11.42 9.33
N PRO A 172 -5.17 -10.23 9.26
CA PRO A 172 -5.37 -9.40 10.44
C PRO A 172 -6.32 -10.02 11.49
N ARG A 173 -7.11 -11.03 11.12
CA ARG A 173 -8.08 -11.66 12.03
C ARG A 173 -7.44 -12.76 12.86
N SER A 174 -6.65 -13.63 12.21
CA SER A 174 -5.96 -14.72 12.88
C SER A 174 -4.57 -14.36 13.39
N GLY A 175 -3.99 -13.25 12.90
CA GLY A 175 -2.61 -12.86 13.17
C GLY A 175 -1.56 -13.77 12.54
N ARG A 176 -1.97 -14.63 11.60
CA ARG A 176 -1.07 -15.55 10.91
C ARG A 176 -0.41 -14.88 9.72
N TRP A 177 0.87 -15.20 9.54
CA TRP A 177 1.68 -14.78 8.41
C TRP A 177 1.83 -15.91 7.40
N PHE A 178 1.85 -15.54 6.12
CA PHE A 178 2.01 -16.43 5.00
C PHE A 178 3.07 -15.91 4.05
N VAL A 179 3.96 -16.79 3.61
CA VAL A 179 4.98 -16.46 2.61
C VAL A 179 4.36 -16.56 1.22
N LEU A 180 4.57 -15.53 0.40
CA LEU A 180 4.15 -15.56 -1.00
C LEU A 180 5.18 -16.34 -1.84
N PRO A 181 4.76 -16.89 -3.00
CA PRO A 181 5.70 -17.37 -4.00
C PRO A 181 6.73 -16.30 -4.34
N PRO A 182 7.98 -16.69 -4.66
CA PRO A 182 9.01 -15.75 -5.04
C PRO A 182 8.56 -14.95 -6.27
N MET A 183 8.74 -13.63 -6.22
CA MET A 183 8.53 -12.77 -7.37
C MET A 183 9.49 -13.20 -8.50
N PRO A 184 9.06 -13.27 -9.77
CA PRO A 184 9.85 -13.77 -10.90
C PRO A 184 10.88 -12.73 -11.37
N CYS A 185 11.63 -12.16 -10.42
CA CYS A 185 12.78 -11.33 -10.72
C CYS A 185 14.06 -12.16 -10.55
N SER A 186 15.05 -11.91 -11.41
CA SER A 186 16.42 -12.39 -11.17
C SER A 186 16.92 -11.88 -9.81
N LYS A 187 17.94 -12.53 -9.23
CA LYS A 187 18.60 -12.17 -7.95
C LYS A 187 19.20 -10.74 -7.91
N VAL A 188 18.91 -9.94 -8.92
CA VAL A 188 19.62 -8.73 -9.31
C VAL A 188 18.72 -7.50 -9.18
N VAL A 189 17.68 -7.53 -8.33
CA VAL A 189 16.80 -6.36 -8.14
C VAL A 189 17.08 -5.72 -6.79
N CYS A 190 17.48 -4.45 -6.82
CA CYS A 190 17.63 -3.60 -5.64
C CYS A 190 16.27 -3.06 -5.14
N PRO A 191 16.16 -2.77 -3.84
CA PRO A 191 14.98 -2.14 -3.25
C PRO A 191 14.82 -0.71 -3.79
N SER A 192 13.96 -0.49 -4.78
CA SER A 192 13.57 0.83 -5.32
C SER A 192 12.34 0.76 -6.24
N CYS A 193 11.60 -0.35 -6.21
CA CYS A 193 10.39 -0.52 -6.99
C CYS A 193 9.22 0.21 -6.34
N ALA A 194 8.21 0.54 -7.12
CA ALA A 194 6.92 1.00 -6.61
C ALA A 194 5.96 -0.17 -6.52
N CYS A 195 5.08 -0.14 -5.51
CA CYS A 195 3.97 -1.07 -5.42
C CYS A 195 2.65 -0.31 -5.50
N ALA A 196 1.69 -0.90 -6.18
CA ALA A 196 0.30 -0.45 -6.21
C ALA A 196 -0.62 -1.65 -6.22
N SER A 197 -1.88 -1.46 -5.88
CA SER A 197 -2.85 -2.55 -5.81
C SER A 197 -4.20 -2.19 -6.42
N LEU A 198 -4.91 -3.23 -6.86
CA LEU A 198 -6.34 -3.19 -7.13
C LEU A 198 -7.00 -4.13 -6.10
N PRO A 199 -7.30 -3.64 -4.88
CA PRO A 199 -7.65 -4.48 -3.75
C PRO A 199 -8.81 -5.43 -4.06
N ARG A 200 -9.92 -4.91 -4.59
CA ARG A 200 -11.13 -5.67 -4.95
C ARG A 200 -11.00 -6.52 -6.22
N GLN A 201 -9.87 -6.45 -6.93
CA GLN A 201 -9.55 -7.39 -8.00
C GLN A 201 -8.54 -8.46 -7.55
N GLY A 202 -8.02 -8.37 -6.31
CA GLY A 202 -7.00 -9.28 -5.81
C GLY A 202 -5.68 -9.19 -6.56
N LYS A 203 -5.35 -8.00 -7.09
CA LYS A 203 -4.13 -7.78 -7.89
C LYS A 203 -3.18 -6.83 -7.19
N LEU A 204 -1.92 -7.21 -7.13
CA LEU A 204 -0.80 -6.40 -6.65
C LEU A 204 0.21 -6.23 -7.76
N PHE A 205 0.70 -5.01 -7.94
CA PHE A 205 1.62 -4.62 -8.99
C PHE A 205 2.95 -4.19 -8.37
N VAL A 206 4.05 -4.64 -8.96
CA VAL A 206 5.42 -4.22 -8.64
C VAL A 206 6.04 -3.66 -9.90
N LEU A 207 6.46 -2.41 -9.85
CA LEU A 207 6.85 -1.62 -11.02
C LEU A 207 8.30 -1.17 -10.92
N GLY A 208 9.04 -1.34 -12.02
CA GLY A 208 10.39 -0.83 -12.18
C GLY A 208 11.34 -1.30 -11.09
N GLY A 209 12.16 -0.38 -10.61
CA GLY A 209 13.24 -0.65 -9.67
C GLY A 209 14.60 -0.50 -10.32
N MET A 210 15.63 -0.93 -9.61
CA MET A 210 17.01 -0.79 -10.04
C MET A 210 17.68 -2.15 -10.04
N ARG A 211 18.52 -2.43 -11.03
CA ARG A 211 19.34 -3.62 -11.03
C ARG A 211 20.49 -3.50 -10.04
N SER A 212 20.73 -4.54 -9.25
CA SER A 212 21.80 -4.53 -8.23
C SER A 212 23.20 -4.70 -8.81
N ASP A 213 23.33 -5.26 -10.02
CA ASP A 213 24.63 -5.48 -10.68
C ASP A 213 25.10 -4.24 -11.45
N THR A 214 24.20 -3.59 -12.18
CA THR A 214 24.53 -2.45 -13.06
C THR A 214 24.09 -1.10 -12.51
N GLY A 215 23.20 -1.07 -11.52
CA GLY A 215 22.53 0.17 -11.09
C GLY A 215 21.51 0.70 -12.10
N ALA A 216 21.22 -0.04 -13.18
CA ALA A 216 20.32 0.42 -14.23
C ALA A 216 18.85 0.36 -13.80
N ALA A 217 18.07 1.39 -14.14
CA ALA A 217 16.63 1.38 -13.91
C ALA A 217 15.92 0.31 -14.77
N MET A 218 14.77 -0.15 -14.29
CA MET A 218 14.00 -1.23 -14.93
C MET A 218 12.62 -0.74 -15.41
N GLN A 219 12.13 -1.36 -16.48
CA GLN A 219 10.78 -1.11 -17.02
C GLN A 219 9.79 -2.25 -16.71
N THR A 220 10.22 -3.28 -16.00
CA THR A 220 9.43 -4.49 -15.72
C THR A 220 8.19 -4.18 -14.89
N THR A 221 7.10 -4.88 -15.20
CA THR A 221 5.85 -4.85 -14.45
C THR A 221 5.49 -6.27 -14.04
N PHE A 222 5.50 -6.55 -12.74
CA PHE A 222 5.05 -7.82 -12.20
C PHE A 222 3.68 -7.69 -11.56
N VAL A 223 2.83 -8.69 -11.78
CA VAL A 223 1.48 -8.75 -11.23
C VAL A 223 1.31 -10.03 -10.43
N TYR A 224 1.00 -9.89 -9.16
CA TYR A 224 0.54 -10.98 -8.32
C TYR A 224 -0.99 -11.04 -8.33
N ARG A 225 -1.54 -12.25 -8.47
CA ARG A 225 -2.98 -12.53 -8.34
C ARG A 225 -3.25 -13.37 -7.11
N SER A 226 -4.04 -12.86 -6.17
CA SER A 226 -4.44 -13.60 -4.96
C SER A 226 -5.33 -14.80 -5.27
N SER A 227 -6.14 -14.73 -6.34
CA SER A 227 -7.03 -15.82 -6.75
C SER A 227 -6.29 -17.10 -7.12
N THR A 228 -5.09 -16.99 -7.69
CA THR A 228 -4.25 -18.15 -8.07
C THR A 228 -3.04 -18.34 -7.17
N ASN A 229 -2.74 -17.35 -6.31
CA ASN A 229 -1.50 -17.24 -5.54
C ASN A 229 -0.27 -17.37 -6.43
N GLN A 230 -0.21 -16.57 -7.51
CA GLN A 230 0.87 -16.64 -8.50
C GLN A 230 1.25 -15.25 -9.00
N TRP A 231 2.52 -15.12 -9.36
CA TRP A 231 3.06 -13.98 -10.09
C TRP A 231 3.05 -14.23 -11.59
N SER A 232 2.86 -13.18 -12.38
CA SER A 232 3.12 -13.16 -13.81
C SER A 232 3.81 -11.85 -14.19
N GLU A 233 4.58 -11.86 -15.26
CA GLU A 233 5.00 -10.64 -15.94
C GLU A 233 3.81 -10.07 -16.72
N ALA A 234 3.68 -8.75 -16.73
CA ALA A 234 2.75 -7.99 -17.54
C ALA A 234 3.54 -7.12 -18.52
N SER A 235 2.84 -6.45 -19.45
CA SER A 235 3.49 -5.53 -20.38
C SER A 235 4.42 -4.55 -19.64
N PRO A 236 5.66 -4.36 -20.10
CA PRO A 236 6.60 -3.44 -19.47
C PRO A 236 6.17 -1.98 -19.69
N MET A 237 6.58 -1.11 -18.78
CA MET A 237 6.53 0.34 -19.01
C MET A 237 7.37 0.69 -20.25
N LYS A 238 7.07 1.82 -20.88
CA LYS A 238 7.86 2.34 -22.00
C LYS A 238 9.17 2.97 -21.54
N THR A 239 9.16 3.60 -20.36
CA THR A 239 10.36 4.19 -19.76
C THR A 239 10.79 3.41 -18.52
N ALA A 240 12.06 3.00 -18.49
CA ALA A 240 12.66 2.37 -17.32
C ALA A 240 12.82 3.38 -16.17
N ARG A 241 12.42 3.00 -14.96
CA ARG A 241 12.33 3.90 -13.80
C ARG A 241 12.72 3.20 -12.50
N SER A 242 13.48 3.89 -11.65
CA SER A 242 13.71 3.55 -10.25
C SER A 242 13.25 4.70 -9.34
N TYR A 243 13.03 4.46 -8.05
CA TYR A 243 12.56 5.48 -7.10
C TYR A 243 11.25 6.19 -7.52
N LEU A 244 10.44 5.51 -8.32
CA LEU A 244 9.16 6.00 -8.81
C LEU A 244 8.05 5.83 -7.77
N THR A 245 6.95 6.55 -7.96
CA THR A 245 5.72 6.29 -7.22
C THR A 245 4.64 5.68 -8.09
N ALA A 246 3.73 4.95 -7.44
CA ALA A 246 2.62 4.31 -8.11
C ALA A 246 1.33 4.40 -7.32
N GLY A 247 0.21 4.47 -8.03
CA GLY A 247 -1.12 4.57 -7.42
C GLY A 247 -2.21 4.00 -8.33
N ASN A 248 -3.29 3.52 -7.71
CA ASN A 248 -4.49 3.10 -8.44
C ASN A 248 -5.38 4.32 -8.67
N VAL A 249 -5.49 4.76 -9.91
CA VAL A 249 -6.35 5.87 -10.32
C VAL A 249 -7.41 5.32 -11.27
N ASN A 250 -8.68 5.33 -10.83
CA ASN A 250 -9.83 4.85 -11.60
C ASN A 250 -9.66 3.41 -12.15
N GLY A 251 -9.08 2.50 -11.37
CA GLY A 251 -8.89 1.10 -11.75
C GLY A 251 -7.70 0.84 -12.69
N LYS A 252 -6.91 1.88 -12.98
CA LYS A 252 -5.64 1.79 -13.71
C LYS A 252 -4.48 2.07 -12.78
N ILE A 253 -3.30 1.53 -13.08
CA ILE A 253 -2.09 1.78 -12.27
C ILE A 253 -1.27 2.88 -12.92
N MET A 254 -1.06 3.99 -12.22
CA MET A 254 -0.20 5.07 -12.67
C MET A 254 1.22 4.90 -12.12
N ALA A 255 2.22 5.19 -12.95
CA ALA A 255 3.64 5.26 -12.60
C ALA A 255 4.14 6.69 -12.86
N VAL A 256 4.67 7.32 -11.81
CA VAL A 256 5.01 8.75 -11.82
C VAL A 256 6.43 8.97 -11.29
N GLY A 257 7.20 9.80 -11.99
CA GLY A 257 8.53 10.24 -11.56
C GLY A 257 9.59 9.14 -11.56
N GLY A 258 10.60 9.36 -10.71
CA GLY A 258 11.74 8.45 -10.55
C GLY A 258 12.95 8.83 -11.40
N CYS A 259 13.99 8.02 -11.32
CA CYS A 259 15.22 8.17 -12.11
C CYS A 259 15.24 7.19 -13.29
N GLY A 260 15.71 7.68 -14.44
CA GLY A 260 15.79 6.96 -15.71
C GLY A 260 16.95 5.96 -15.77
N ALA A 261 17.25 5.49 -16.98
CA ALA A 261 18.19 4.40 -17.23
C ALA A 261 19.64 4.69 -16.80
N ASP A 262 20.05 5.96 -16.81
CA ASP A 262 21.38 6.43 -16.38
C ASP A 262 21.44 6.76 -14.87
N GLY A 263 20.31 6.68 -14.16
CA GLY A 263 20.20 6.99 -12.73
C GLY A 263 20.30 8.48 -12.38
N ILE A 264 20.55 9.34 -13.37
CA ILE A 264 20.78 10.78 -13.20
C ILE A 264 19.59 11.57 -13.76
N GLU A 265 19.05 11.15 -14.91
CA GLU A 265 17.93 11.83 -15.54
C GLU A 265 16.62 11.57 -14.79
N MET A 266 15.96 12.64 -14.38
CA MET A 266 14.67 12.56 -13.71
C MET A 266 13.56 12.35 -14.75
N VAL A 267 12.73 11.33 -14.55
CA VAL A 267 11.72 10.93 -15.53
C VAL A 267 10.48 11.81 -15.38
N THR A 268 10.25 12.69 -16.37
CA THR A 268 9.04 13.52 -16.44
C THR A 268 7.86 12.84 -17.13
N ALA A 269 8.11 11.82 -17.95
CA ALA A 269 7.06 11.01 -18.56
C ALA A 269 6.19 10.40 -17.46
N VAL A 270 4.87 10.31 -17.67
CA VAL A 270 3.95 9.64 -16.75
C VAL A 270 3.21 8.59 -17.55
N GLU A 271 3.12 7.38 -16.99
CA GLU A 271 2.52 6.25 -17.69
C GLU A 271 1.41 5.63 -16.86
N CYS A 272 0.39 5.14 -17.55
CA CYS A 272 -0.80 4.54 -16.97
C CYS A 272 -1.03 3.16 -17.59
N TYR A 273 -1.03 2.14 -16.74
CA TYR A 273 -1.29 0.75 -17.09
C TYR A 273 -2.77 0.43 -17.01
N ASN A 274 -3.32 -0.10 -18.10
CA ASN A 274 -4.66 -0.62 -18.15
C ASN A 274 -4.64 -2.15 -17.96
N PRO A 275 -5.12 -2.67 -16.81
CA PRO A 275 -5.10 -4.09 -16.50
C PRO A 275 -6.11 -4.94 -17.31
N ASN A 276 -6.99 -4.32 -18.10
CA ASN A 276 -7.99 -5.04 -18.90
C ASN A 276 -7.44 -5.48 -20.27
N ASN A 277 -6.50 -4.72 -20.83
CA ASN A 277 -5.89 -5.01 -22.13
C ASN A 277 -4.37 -5.16 -22.06
N ASP A 278 -3.79 -5.11 -20.86
CA ASP A 278 -2.36 -5.29 -20.61
C ASP A 278 -1.49 -4.30 -21.39
N THR A 279 -1.79 -3.00 -21.29
CA THR A 279 -1.04 -1.96 -22.00
C THR A 279 -0.69 -0.77 -21.13
N TRP A 280 0.49 -0.19 -21.39
CA TRP A 280 0.90 1.11 -20.87
C TRP A 280 0.62 2.22 -21.88
N THR A 281 0.07 3.31 -21.38
CA THR A 281 -0.21 4.53 -22.16
C THR A 281 0.42 5.72 -21.47
N GLU A 282 0.95 6.67 -22.25
CA GLU A 282 1.44 7.93 -21.69
C GLU A 282 0.27 8.86 -21.38
N VAL A 283 0.39 9.58 -20.29
CA VAL A 283 -0.52 10.66 -19.87
C VAL A 283 0.29 11.95 -19.73
N SER A 284 -0.36 13.04 -19.34
CA SER A 284 0.27 14.35 -19.15
C SER A 284 1.58 14.24 -18.36
N LYS A 285 2.65 14.83 -18.91
CA LYS A 285 3.99 14.78 -18.32
C LYS A 285 4.06 15.67 -17.07
N LEU A 286 4.91 15.30 -16.12
CA LEU A 286 5.29 16.18 -15.03
C LEU A 286 6.02 17.41 -15.59
N ARG A 287 5.66 18.60 -15.10
CA ARG A 287 6.31 19.86 -15.48
C ARG A 287 7.64 20.10 -14.78
N THR A 288 7.95 19.30 -13.77
CA THR A 288 9.15 19.45 -12.95
C THR A 288 9.67 18.05 -12.65
N GLU A 289 10.99 17.93 -12.64
CA GLU A 289 11.71 16.75 -12.17
C GLU A 289 11.39 16.53 -10.68
N LEU A 290 10.56 15.55 -10.36
CA LEU A 290 10.20 15.22 -8.97
C LEU A 290 10.88 13.92 -8.55
N SER A 291 11.76 14.03 -7.55
CA SER A 291 12.21 12.87 -6.78
C SER A 291 11.14 12.48 -5.76
N LYS A 292 10.68 11.23 -5.78
CA LYS A 292 9.58 10.78 -4.92
C LYS A 292 9.91 10.95 -3.44
N TYR A 293 9.03 11.62 -2.70
CA TYR A 293 8.90 11.43 -1.25
C TYR A 293 7.77 10.45 -0.93
N ASP A 294 6.54 10.85 -1.26
CA ASP A 294 5.34 10.07 -1.00
C ASP A 294 4.22 10.42 -2.00
N SER A 295 3.21 9.57 -2.11
CA SER A 295 2.05 9.84 -2.95
C SER A 295 0.77 9.21 -2.42
N ALA A 296 -0.35 9.88 -2.69
CA ALA A 296 -1.67 9.39 -2.35
C ALA A 296 -2.62 9.50 -3.55
N VAL A 297 -3.59 8.61 -3.65
CA VAL A 297 -4.71 8.75 -4.59
C VAL A 297 -5.98 8.98 -3.80
N VAL A 298 -6.61 10.13 -4.02
CA VAL A 298 -7.92 10.48 -3.45
C VAL A 298 -8.87 10.67 -4.64
N GLY A 299 -9.87 9.81 -4.73
CA GLY A 299 -10.85 9.79 -5.81
C GLY A 299 -10.19 9.56 -7.16
N SER A 300 -10.37 10.52 -8.07
CA SER A 300 -9.75 10.53 -9.40
C SER A 300 -8.46 11.32 -9.48
N SER A 301 -7.88 11.73 -8.33
CA SER A 301 -6.71 12.61 -8.29
C SER A 301 -5.53 11.95 -7.60
N MET A 302 -4.35 12.06 -8.20
CA MET A 302 -3.10 11.57 -7.63
C MET A 302 -2.25 12.72 -7.15
N TYR A 303 -1.92 12.70 -5.86
CA TYR A 303 -1.10 13.68 -5.18
C TYR A 303 0.30 13.13 -5.07
N VAL A 304 1.29 13.90 -5.53
CA VAL A 304 2.70 13.52 -5.46
C VAL A 304 3.43 14.61 -4.73
N THR A 305 4.08 14.23 -3.64
CA THR A 305 4.98 15.12 -2.90
C THR A 305 6.41 14.80 -3.24
N GLU A 306 7.20 15.85 -3.27
CA GLU A 306 8.62 15.79 -3.52
C GLU A 306 9.35 16.35 -2.31
N GLY A 307 10.40 15.65 -1.89
CA GLY A 307 11.30 16.17 -0.86
C GLY A 307 11.87 15.13 0.10
N TRP A 308 12.49 15.68 1.12
CA TRP A 308 13.25 14.99 2.15
C TRP A 308 12.32 14.49 3.25
N THR A 309 12.75 13.47 4.01
CA THR A 309 12.06 13.10 5.24
C THR A 309 11.97 14.30 6.18
N TRP A 310 10.78 14.57 6.70
CA TRP A 310 10.58 15.59 7.74
C TRP A 310 11.60 15.39 8.89
N PRO A 311 12.18 16.44 9.47
CA PRO A 311 11.88 17.86 9.27
C PRO A 311 12.44 18.43 7.96
N PHE A 312 11.63 19.22 7.26
CA PHE A 312 12.03 19.81 5.98
C PHE A 312 13.02 20.96 6.18
N MET A 313 14.10 20.96 5.39
CA MET A 313 15.02 22.11 5.30
C MET A 313 14.46 23.25 4.44
N PHE A 314 13.56 22.94 3.50
CA PHE A 314 12.94 23.87 2.56
C PHE A 314 11.44 23.56 2.42
N SER A 315 10.64 24.52 1.93
CA SER A 315 9.22 24.27 1.67
C SER A 315 9.05 23.08 0.71
N PRO A 316 8.24 22.05 1.06
CA PRO A 316 8.06 20.89 0.21
C PRO A 316 7.37 21.27 -1.11
N ARG A 317 7.75 20.61 -2.19
CA ARG A 317 7.08 20.74 -3.49
C ARG A 317 6.04 19.63 -3.61
N GLY A 318 5.00 19.89 -4.38
CA GLY A 318 3.96 18.90 -4.63
C GLY A 318 3.13 19.26 -5.84
N THR A 319 2.67 18.22 -6.53
CA THR A 319 1.79 18.33 -7.69
C THR A 319 0.58 17.41 -7.52
N VAL A 320 -0.52 17.78 -8.17
CA VAL A 320 -1.77 17.03 -8.16
C VAL A 320 -2.17 16.75 -9.60
N TYR A 321 -2.29 15.49 -9.95
CA TYR A 321 -2.84 15.05 -11.23
C TYR A 321 -4.35 14.90 -11.12
N ASP A 322 -5.08 15.48 -12.07
CA ASP A 322 -6.50 15.24 -12.27
C ASP A 322 -6.71 14.30 -13.46
N ALA A 323 -7.19 13.08 -13.18
CA ALA A 323 -7.42 12.08 -14.22
C ALA A 323 -8.60 12.41 -15.15
N LYS A 324 -9.50 13.34 -14.78
CA LYS A 324 -10.62 13.75 -15.63
C LYS A 324 -10.16 14.68 -16.74
N THR A 325 -9.21 15.56 -16.44
CA THR A 325 -8.71 16.57 -17.39
C THR A 325 -7.35 16.23 -17.98
N ASP A 326 -6.69 15.16 -17.50
CA ASP A 326 -5.31 14.78 -17.86
C ASP A 326 -4.35 15.96 -17.68
N ARG A 327 -4.39 16.57 -16.49
CA ARG A 327 -3.59 17.77 -16.17
C ARG A 327 -2.98 17.68 -14.79
N TRP A 328 -1.78 18.26 -14.70
CA TRP A 328 -1.08 18.49 -13.45
C TRP A 328 -1.31 19.93 -12.95
N HIS A 329 -1.59 20.03 -11.66
CA HIS A 329 -1.77 21.27 -10.92
C HIS A 329 -0.75 21.37 -9.79
N LEU A 330 -0.43 22.60 -9.37
CA LEU A 330 0.39 22.80 -8.18
C LEU A 330 -0.42 22.42 -6.94
N MET A 331 0.22 21.70 -6.01
CA MET A 331 -0.39 21.37 -4.73
C MET A 331 -0.57 22.62 -3.87
N ARG A 332 -1.69 22.70 -3.16
CA ARG A 332 -1.98 23.79 -2.23
C ARG A 332 -0.95 23.86 -1.09
N ALA A 333 -0.75 25.07 -0.56
CA ALA A 333 0.33 25.34 0.39
C ALA A 333 0.12 24.59 1.72
N GLY A 334 -1.08 24.64 2.30
CA GLY A 334 -1.33 23.96 3.57
C GLY A 334 -1.29 22.44 3.43
N LEU A 335 -1.76 21.90 2.29
CA LEU A 335 -1.63 20.47 1.97
C LEU A 335 -0.17 20.02 1.99
N LYS A 336 0.70 20.66 1.20
CA LYS A 336 2.10 20.22 1.07
C LYS A 336 2.90 20.48 2.35
N GLU A 337 2.70 21.62 3.02
CA GLU A 337 3.45 21.97 4.23
C GLU A 337 3.10 21.07 5.42
N GLY A 338 1.84 20.62 5.50
CA GLY A 338 1.42 19.69 6.54
C GLY A 338 1.60 18.21 6.20
N TRP A 339 2.11 17.84 5.02
CA TRP A 339 2.37 16.44 4.67
C TRP A 339 3.70 15.95 5.26
N THR A 340 3.75 15.81 6.59
CA THR A 340 4.99 15.62 7.36
C THR A 340 5.35 14.15 7.64
N GLY A 341 4.90 13.22 6.80
CA GLY A 341 5.08 11.79 7.05
C GLY A 341 4.48 10.93 5.94
N ILE A 342 4.28 9.65 6.25
CA ILE A 342 3.73 8.69 5.29
C ILE A 342 2.21 8.82 5.22
N SER A 343 1.67 8.86 4.00
CA SER A 343 0.25 9.07 3.75
C SER A 343 -0.53 7.77 3.60
N VAL A 344 -1.79 7.83 4.04
CA VAL A 344 -2.77 6.78 3.80
C VAL A 344 -4.11 7.43 3.48
N VAL A 345 -4.81 6.89 2.48
CA VAL A 345 -6.15 7.34 2.12
C VAL A 345 -7.15 6.33 2.62
N LEU A 346 -8.18 6.83 3.30
CA LEU A 346 -9.28 6.02 3.82
C LEU A 346 -10.58 6.78 3.53
N ASP A 347 -11.49 6.15 2.79
CA ASP A 347 -12.80 6.72 2.44
C ASP A 347 -12.71 8.17 1.93
N GLU A 348 -11.89 8.39 0.89
CA GLU A 348 -11.62 9.71 0.28
C GLU A 348 -10.95 10.74 1.19
N THR A 349 -10.56 10.35 2.40
CA THR A 349 -9.88 11.22 3.36
C THR A 349 -8.39 10.90 3.41
N LEU A 350 -7.56 11.94 3.25
CA LEU A 350 -6.10 11.82 3.32
C LEU A 350 -5.65 11.96 4.78
N PHE A 351 -4.95 10.94 5.27
CA PHE A 351 -4.26 10.94 6.56
C PHE A 351 -2.75 10.91 6.36
N VAL A 352 -2.02 11.44 7.33
CA VAL A 352 -0.57 11.35 7.43
C VAL A 352 -0.19 10.85 8.81
N ILE A 353 0.77 9.94 8.83
CA ILE A 353 1.41 9.43 10.05
C ILE A 353 2.87 9.93 10.05
N SER A 354 3.16 10.82 10.99
CA SER A 354 4.48 11.41 11.19
C SER A 354 5.33 10.60 12.16
N GLU A 355 6.64 10.59 11.94
CA GLU A 355 7.62 9.98 12.86
C GLU A 355 7.83 10.86 14.11
N HIS A 356 7.60 12.16 13.96
CA HIS A 356 7.97 13.18 14.94
C HIS A 356 6.85 14.22 15.11
N GLY A 357 6.94 14.98 16.20
CA GLY A 357 5.98 16.03 16.56
C GLY A 357 4.87 15.54 17.49
N ASP A 358 4.11 16.48 18.05
CA ASP A 358 3.05 16.18 19.05
C ASP A 358 1.79 15.59 18.41
N CYS A 359 1.63 15.78 17.11
CA CYS A 359 0.50 15.34 16.31
C CYS A 359 0.95 14.27 15.31
N LEU A 360 1.16 13.05 15.81
CA LEU A 360 1.70 11.94 15.02
C LEU A 360 0.74 11.45 13.94
N MET A 361 -0.57 11.62 14.13
CA MET A 361 -1.56 11.28 13.13
C MET A 361 -2.50 12.46 12.91
N LYS A 362 -2.67 12.83 11.65
CA LYS A 362 -3.53 13.94 11.23
C LYS A 362 -4.22 13.64 9.92
N TRP A 363 -5.31 14.33 9.67
CA TRP A 363 -6.08 14.25 8.44
C TRP A 363 -6.22 15.63 7.81
N TYR A 364 -6.31 15.64 6.49
CA TYR A 364 -6.38 16.87 5.72
C TYR A 364 -7.84 17.30 5.52
N ILE A 365 -8.11 18.58 5.74
CA ILE A 365 -9.42 19.23 5.53
C ILE A 365 -9.34 20.05 4.24
N PRO A 366 -9.91 19.57 3.12
CA PRO A 366 -9.75 20.24 1.84
C PRO A 366 -10.31 21.66 1.81
N ASP A 367 -11.44 21.92 2.45
CA ASP A 367 -12.09 23.25 2.36
C ASP A 367 -11.27 24.35 3.04
N LEU A 368 -10.52 23.99 4.08
CA LEU A 368 -9.72 24.91 4.87
C LEU A 368 -8.23 24.90 4.50
N ASP A 369 -7.82 24.02 3.58
CA ASP A 369 -6.41 23.74 3.25
C ASP A 369 -5.55 23.56 4.51
N THR A 370 -6.04 22.79 5.48
CA THR A 370 -5.35 22.61 6.77
C THR A 370 -5.39 21.18 7.26
N TRP A 371 -4.58 20.87 8.26
CA TRP A 371 -4.52 19.55 8.87
C TRP A 371 -5.02 19.58 10.30
N GLN A 372 -5.76 18.55 10.68
CA GLN A 372 -6.26 18.38 12.05
C GLN A 372 -5.77 17.06 12.63
N CYS A 373 -5.38 17.08 13.91
CA CYS A 373 -4.94 15.88 14.61
C CYS A 373 -6.09 14.88 14.78
N VAL A 374 -5.77 13.60 14.62
CA VAL A 374 -6.67 12.50 14.94
C VAL A 374 -6.63 12.29 16.45
N GLY A 375 -7.80 12.23 17.08
CA GLY A 375 -7.94 11.95 18.52
C GLY A 375 -7.89 10.47 18.86
N GLY A 376 -8.17 10.13 20.12
CA GLY A 376 -8.18 8.73 20.60
C GLY A 376 -6.82 8.27 21.10
N ASP A 377 -6.48 7.02 20.83
CA ASP A 377 -5.26 6.39 21.32
C ASP A 377 -4.01 7.03 20.71
N ARG A 378 -2.96 7.19 21.52
CA ARG A 378 -1.64 7.57 21.01
C ARG A 378 -1.08 6.45 20.14
N PHE A 379 -0.42 6.84 19.05
CA PHE A 379 0.27 5.88 18.18
C PHE A 379 1.30 5.07 19.00
N PRO A 380 1.33 3.73 18.88
CA PRO A 380 2.16 2.86 19.73
C PRO A 380 3.64 2.88 19.32
N CYS A 381 4.32 4.02 19.53
CA CYS A 381 5.72 4.25 19.17
C CYS A 381 6.71 3.28 19.82
N GLU A 382 6.39 2.75 21.00
CA GLU A 382 7.27 1.84 21.73
C GLU A 382 7.52 0.54 20.97
N THR A 383 6.47 0.01 20.33
CA THR A 383 6.51 -1.25 19.57
C THR A 383 6.66 -1.01 18.06
N VAL A 384 6.02 0.03 17.53
CA VAL A 384 6.02 0.39 16.11
C VAL A 384 6.91 1.62 15.93
N ARG A 385 8.22 1.42 16.15
CA ARG A 385 9.23 2.46 15.93
C ARG A 385 9.40 2.70 14.44
N ARG A 386 9.23 3.96 14.02
CA ARG A 386 9.37 4.47 12.64
C ARG A 386 8.40 3.78 11.67
N PRO A 387 7.30 4.43 11.26
CA PRO A 387 6.39 3.85 10.27
C PRO A 387 7.11 3.76 8.91
N PHE A 388 7.32 2.55 8.41
CA PHE A 388 8.02 2.33 7.13
C PHE A 388 7.05 2.25 5.94
N ALA A 389 5.91 1.60 6.16
CA ALA A 389 4.88 1.43 5.15
C ALA A 389 3.49 1.53 5.79
N VAL A 390 2.55 2.09 5.06
CA VAL A 390 1.16 2.23 5.50
C VAL A 390 0.21 1.83 4.39
N SER A 391 -0.94 1.26 4.76
CA SER A 391 -2.02 0.98 3.84
C SER A 391 -3.36 1.09 4.57
N GLY A 392 -4.41 1.51 3.87
CA GLY A 392 -5.73 1.78 4.44
C GLY A 392 -6.82 1.12 3.62
N LEU A 393 -7.81 0.54 4.29
CA LEU A 393 -8.99 -0.04 3.66
C LEU A 393 -10.13 -0.23 4.67
N GLU A 394 -11.35 0.15 4.30
CA GLU A 394 -12.60 -0.13 5.05
C GLU A 394 -12.52 0.21 6.55
N GLY A 395 -12.29 1.49 6.88
CA GLY A 395 -12.20 1.96 8.27
C GLY A 395 -10.94 1.54 9.04
N ARG A 396 -9.98 0.85 8.40
CA ARG A 396 -8.75 0.37 9.04
C ARG A 396 -7.50 0.89 8.37
N ILE A 397 -6.51 1.24 9.18
CA ILE A 397 -5.16 1.61 8.77
C ILE A 397 -4.18 0.59 9.31
N TYR A 398 -3.26 0.15 8.48
CA TYR A 398 -2.20 -0.79 8.80
C TYR A 398 -0.87 -0.07 8.69
N VAL A 399 -0.14 0.01 9.79
CA VAL A 399 1.18 0.63 9.84
C VAL A 399 2.21 -0.46 10.09
N VAL A 400 3.12 -0.65 9.15
CA VAL A 400 4.17 -1.66 9.23
C VAL A 400 5.49 -0.99 9.62
N ALA A 401 6.09 -1.48 10.68
CA ALA A 401 7.41 -1.07 11.15
C ALA A 401 8.48 -2.15 10.92
N SER A 402 9.71 -1.83 11.32
CA SER A 402 10.83 -2.75 11.31
C SER A 402 10.50 -4.12 11.94
N ASN A 403 11.11 -5.17 11.40
CA ASN A 403 10.84 -6.56 11.76
C ASN A 403 9.39 -7.00 11.50
N LEU A 404 8.65 -6.26 10.66
CA LEU A 404 7.27 -6.52 10.28
C LEU A 404 6.25 -6.45 11.43
N ASN A 405 6.54 -5.69 12.50
CA ASN A 405 5.52 -5.38 13.49
C ASN A 405 4.43 -4.51 12.86
N VAL A 406 3.17 -4.82 13.14
CA VAL A 406 2.03 -4.11 12.53
C VAL A 406 1.18 -3.46 13.61
N ALA A 407 0.93 -2.16 13.51
CA ALA A 407 -0.15 -1.50 14.24
C ALA A 407 -1.38 -1.41 13.34
N VAL A 408 -2.51 -1.89 13.84
CA VAL A 408 -3.80 -1.81 13.17
C VAL A 408 -4.63 -0.75 13.89
N GLY A 409 -4.89 0.35 13.20
CA GLY A 409 -5.72 1.46 13.67
C GLY A 409 -7.14 1.31 13.15
N ARG A 410 -8.13 1.28 14.04
CA ARG A 410 -9.55 1.40 13.68
C ARG A 410 -9.95 2.86 13.74
N ILE A 411 -10.37 3.43 12.62
CA ILE A 411 -10.83 4.82 12.53
C ILE A 411 -12.33 4.89 12.75
N TYR A 412 -12.75 5.88 13.54
CA TYR A 412 -14.16 6.21 13.76
C TYR A 412 -14.30 7.72 13.96
N GLN A 413 -15.52 8.23 13.85
CA GLN A 413 -15.83 9.63 14.14
C GLN A 413 -16.51 9.73 15.51
N ASN A 414 -16.11 10.73 16.29
CA ASN A 414 -16.77 11.05 17.55
C ASN A 414 -18.06 11.86 17.33
N GLN A 415 -18.76 12.21 18.41
CA GLN A 415 -20.02 12.95 18.36
C GLN A 415 -19.90 14.34 17.68
N ASN A 416 -18.69 14.89 17.61
CA ASN A 416 -18.41 16.19 16.99
C ASN A 416 -17.94 16.05 15.53
N GLY A 417 -17.97 14.84 14.96
CA GLY A 417 -17.49 14.56 13.60
C GLY A 417 -15.97 14.51 13.44
N ALA A 418 -15.20 14.65 14.53
CA ALA A 418 -13.75 14.54 14.46
C ALA A 418 -13.29 13.08 14.43
N PHE A 419 -12.27 12.78 13.64
CA PHE A 419 -11.71 11.44 13.56
C PHE A 419 -10.94 11.06 14.83
N CYS A 420 -11.16 9.83 15.28
CA CYS A 420 -10.43 9.18 16.35
C CYS A 420 -9.90 7.81 15.89
N VAL A 421 -8.86 7.33 16.57
CA VAL A 421 -8.24 6.02 16.28
C VAL A 421 -8.13 5.18 17.55
N GLU A 422 -8.39 3.88 17.40
CA GLU A 422 -8.06 2.84 18.37
C GLU A 422 -6.96 1.95 17.81
N TRP A 423 -5.86 1.77 18.55
CA TRP A 423 -4.70 1.01 18.06
C TRP A 423 -4.65 -0.39 18.66
N LYS A 424 -4.42 -1.39 17.80
CA LYS A 424 -4.05 -2.74 18.20
C LYS A 424 -2.72 -3.13 17.57
N VAL A 425 -1.74 -3.46 18.41
CA VAL A 425 -0.44 -3.95 17.94
C VAL A 425 -0.47 -5.45 17.71
N MET A 426 0.07 -5.87 16.57
CA MET A 426 0.28 -7.25 16.17
C MET A 426 1.79 -7.50 16.08
N GLY A 427 2.33 -8.17 17.09
CA GLY A 427 3.73 -8.53 17.15
C GLY A 427 4.11 -9.52 16.05
N ALA A 428 5.24 -9.26 15.39
CA ALA A 428 5.78 -10.16 14.40
C ALA A 428 6.48 -11.39 15.03
N PRO A 429 6.47 -12.55 14.35
CA PRO A 429 7.32 -13.68 14.69
C PRO A 429 8.81 -13.28 14.79
N LYS A 430 9.54 -13.89 15.74
CA LYS A 430 10.99 -13.66 15.92
C LYS A 430 11.82 -13.93 14.67
N ALA A 431 11.34 -14.81 13.78
CA ALA A 431 11.97 -15.12 12.49
C ALA A 431 12.08 -13.91 11.54
N PHE A 432 11.29 -12.84 11.75
CA PHE A 432 11.33 -11.63 10.93
C PHE A 432 12.36 -10.60 11.39
N LYS A 433 13.19 -10.95 12.37
CA LYS A 433 14.28 -10.08 12.83
C LYS A 433 15.23 -9.77 11.67
N GLY A 434 15.43 -8.47 11.42
CA GLY A 434 16.28 -7.99 10.32
C GLY A 434 15.57 -7.81 8.98
N LEU A 435 14.26 -8.07 8.91
CA LEU A 435 13.43 -7.65 7.77
C LEU A 435 13.07 -6.17 7.91
N SER A 436 13.30 -5.44 6.83
CA SER A 436 12.88 -4.05 6.68
C SER A 436 11.78 -3.98 5.62
N PRO A 437 10.56 -3.54 5.99
CA PRO A 437 9.50 -3.32 5.02
C PRO A 437 9.85 -2.13 4.10
N SER A 438 9.48 -2.27 2.83
CA SER A 438 9.66 -1.26 1.78
C SER A 438 8.31 -0.74 1.28
N SER A 439 7.29 -1.60 1.23
CA SER A 439 5.92 -1.21 0.88
C SER A 439 4.92 -2.18 1.50
N CYS A 440 3.68 -1.76 1.66
CA CYS A 440 2.58 -2.65 2.01
C CYS A 440 1.30 -2.26 1.25
N GLN A 441 0.48 -3.26 0.94
CA GLN A 441 -0.76 -3.11 0.21
C GLN A 441 -1.83 -4.02 0.82
N VAL A 442 -3.04 -3.52 0.98
CA VAL A 442 -4.18 -4.38 1.36
C VAL A 442 -4.83 -4.93 0.08
N LEU A 443 -4.95 -6.25 -0.01
CA LEU A 443 -5.72 -6.91 -1.05
C LEU A 443 -6.83 -7.72 -0.42
N PHE A 444 -7.91 -7.88 -1.16
CA PHE A 444 -8.83 -8.95 -0.86
C PHE A 444 -8.29 -10.29 -1.38
N ALA A 445 -8.51 -11.37 -0.64
CA ALA A 445 -8.00 -12.69 -1.01
C ALA A 445 -8.81 -13.84 -0.39
#